data_AF-A0A931WPF6-F1
#
_entry.id   AF-A0A931WPF6-F1
#
_cell.length_a   1.000
_cell.length_b   1.000
_cell.length_c   1.000
_cell.angle_alpha   90.00
_cell.angle_beta   90.00
_cell.angle_gamma   90.00
#
_symmetry.space_group_name_H-M   'P 1'
#
loop_
_entity.id
_entity.type
_entity.pdbx_description
1 polymer ?
#
loop_
_entity_poly.entity_id
_entity_poly.type
_entity_poly.pdbx_seq_one_letter_code
_entity_poly.pdbx_strand_id
1 'polypeptide(L)'
;MSNIKWFNYTEEKSKTDLYAHNESMLNLSQKEFIKELDLAWFNFFVKNAPNGRVLISNTYNLDFKRIMLVHLTPSFNEILKTGKVFASGGGLGAAVYCSPVHQDNTVHNIFEQYFFFQLPKNTKKKISAICIEITPDKENTTNVKNWGVDYTNFGEIECQTWKNLKPQIDVSFIKELEKRVFNQIMNNKELINTFVGYKLDKLSYGEFEQVYDNLFAKIPSLRFISYEVLAEYILLFQDNKKAYDYSFKGELYNLPHKKFISDLCPSMLKKFNMIDFFISLNKISQYLHSSDIFKQFNQEQFINFIKWRIGFYL
;
A
#
# COMPACT_ATOMS: atom_id res chain seq x y z
N MET A 1 -23.56 -24.00 9.79
CA MET A 1 -23.64 -24.04 8.31
C MET A 1 -22.74 -22.95 7.77
N SER A 2 -21.45 -23.26 7.62
CA SER A 2 -20.37 -22.34 7.23
C SER A 2 -20.14 -22.43 5.72
N ASN A 3 -20.95 -21.71 4.95
CA ASN A 3 -20.80 -21.59 3.49
C ASN A 3 -19.90 -20.41 3.15
N ILE A 4 -18.58 -20.52 3.35
CA ILE A 4 -17.69 -19.64 2.59
C ILE A 4 -16.49 -20.38 1.98
N LYS A 5 -16.74 -20.85 0.75
CA LYS A 5 -15.77 -21.31 -0.27
C LYS A 5 -15.08 -20.07 -0.88
N TRP A 6 -14.19 -19.41 -0.15
CA TRP A 6 -13.82 -18.01 -0.46
C TRP A 6 -13.11 -17.74 -1.79
N PHE A 7 -12.58 -18.73 -2.52
CA PHE A 7 -11.94 -18.42 -3.80
C PHE A 7 -11.82 -19.63 -4.73
N ASN A 8 -12.81 -19.82 -5.62
CA ASN A 8 -12.64 -20.63 -6.82
C ASN A 8 -12.48 -19.70 -8.02
N TYR A 9 -11.24 -19.26 -8.29
CA TYR A 9 -10.91 -18.35 -9.41
C TYR A 9 -11.36 -18.88 -10.78
N THR A 10 -11.65 -20.18 -10.90
CA THR A 10 -12.14 -20.77 -12.15
C THR A 10 -13.61 -20.41 -12.45
N GLU A 11 -14.39 -19.97 -11.46
CA GLU A 11 -15.83 -19.69 -11.61
C GLU A 11 -16.15 -18.19 -11.87
N GLU A 12 -15.26 -17.25 -11.55
CA GLU A 12 -15.49 -15.80 -11.72
C GLU A 12 -14.56 -15.17 -12.79
N LYS A 13 -14.61 -15.67 -14.03
CA LYS A 13 -13.96 -15.02 -15.18
C LYS A 13 -14.72 -13.75 -15.58
N SER A 14 -14.10 -12.58 -15.34
CA SER A 14 -14.61 -11.30 -15.84
C SER A 14 -14.28 -11.10 -17.33
N LYS A 15 -15.18 -10.40 -18.05
CA LYS A 15 -15.04 -10.02 -19.47
C LYS A 15 -14.43 -8.63 -19.67
N THR A 16 -13.91 -7.98 -18.61
CA THR A 16 -13.41 -6.60 -18.69
C THR A 16 -11.92 -6.53 -18.36
N ASP A 17 -11.15 -6.02 -19.33
CA ASP A 17 -9.70 -5.93 -19.29
C ASP A 17 -9.28 -4.61 -18.64
N LEU A 18 -8.79 -4.69 -17.39
CA LEU A 18 -8.27 -3.54 -16.64
C LEU A 18 -6.80 -3.23 -16.97
N TYR A 19 -6.13 -4.03 -17.81
CA TYR A 19 -4.68 -3.94 -18.04
C TYR A 19 -4.31 -3.85 -19.52
N ALA A 20 -4.81 -2.83 -20.21
CA ALA A 20 -4.15 -2.31 -21.40
C ALA A 20 -2.98 -1.42 -20.95
N HIS A 21 -1.79 -2.00 -20.73
CA HIS A 21 -0.48 -1.46 -21.12
C HIS A 21 0.72 -2.29 -20.60
N ASN A 22 1.77 -2.26 -21.43
CA ASN A 22 3.15 -2.73 -21.31
C ASN A 22 3.46 -4.24 -21.25
N GLU A 23 4.05 -4.69 -22.36
CA GLU A 23 4.52 -6.02 -22.68
C GLU A 23 6.04 -6.09 -22.52
N SER A 24 6.55 -6.48 -21.36
CA SER A 24 7.81 -7.23 -21.30
C SER A 24 8.06 -7.80 -19.90
N MET A 25 8.54 -9.06 -19.89
CA MET A 25 9.25 -9.74 -18.81
C MET A 25 8.55 -10.80 -17.93
N LEU A 26 7.47 -11.42 -18.40
CA LEU A 26 7.02 -12.73 -17.89
C LEU A 26 6.56 -13.61 -19.06
N ASN A 27 6.68 -14.93 -18.93
CA ASN A 27 6.11 -15.89 -19.88
C ASN A 27 4.61 -15.56 -20.05
N LEU A 28 4.11 -15.39 -21.28
CA LEU A 28 2.80 -14.79 -21.56
C LEU A 28 1.65 -15.47 -20.79
N SER A 29 1.72 -16.80 -20.63
CA SER A 29 0.74 -17.58 -19.84
C SER A 29 0.76 -17.32 -18.33
N GLN A 30 1.94 -17.02 -17.76
CA GLN A 30 2.07 -16.63 -16.35
C GLN A 30 1.57 -15.20 -16.13
N LYS A 31 1.76 -14.31 -17.11
CA LYS A 31 1.28 -12.92 -17.07
C LYS A 31 -0.24 -12.84 -17.10
N GLU A 32 -0.88 -13.61 -17.98
CA GLU A 32 -2.34 -13.69 -18.06
C GLU A 32 -2.93 -14.28 -16.77
N PHE A 33 -2.30 -15.32 -16.20
CA PHE A 33 -2.71 -15.90 -14.92
C PHE A 33 -2.59 -14.91 -13.75
N ILE A 34 -1.49 -14.16 -13.65
CA ILE A 34 -1.33 -13.12 -12.61
C ILE A 34 -2.40 -12.03 -12.78
N LYS A 35 -2.65 -11.59 -14.02
CA LYS A 35 -3.73 -10.63 -14.31
C LYS A 35 -5.11 -11.16 -13.90
N GLU A 36 -5.41 -12.44 -14.17
CA GLU A 36 -6.67 -13.07 -13.75
C GLU A 36 -6.79 -13.10 -12.22
N LEU A 37 -5.70 -13.39 -11.50
CA LEU A 37 -5.68 -13.39 -10.03
C LEU A 37 -5.83 -11.98 -9.44
N ASP A 38 -5.13 -10.99 -9.98
CA ASP A 38 -5.26 -9.58 -9.57
C ASP A 38 -6.70 -9.09 -9.75
N LEU A 39 -7.31 -9.42 -10.90
CA LEU A 39 -8.69 -9.07 -11.19
C LEU A 39 -9.67 -9.77 -10.25
N ALA A 40 -9.42 -11.02 -9.90
CA ALA A 40 -10.24 -11.77 -8.95
C ALA A 40 -10.11 -11.19 -7.53
N TRP A 41 -8.93 -10.75 -7.10
CA TRP A 41 -8.75 -10.00 -5.86
C TRP A 41 -9.48 -8.66 -5.89
N PHE A 42 -9.36 -7.91 -6.97
CA PHE A 42 -10.08 -6.65 -7.16
C PHE A 42 -11.60 -6.85 -7.04
N ASN A 43 -12.15 -7.85 -7.73
CA ASN A 43 -13.57 -8.19 -7.66
C ASN A 43 -13.99 -8.61 -6.25
N PHE A 44 -13.16 -9.41 -5.57
CA PHE A 44 -13.37 -9.78 -4.18
C PHE A 44 -13.41 -8.53 -3.28
N PHE A 45 -12.50 -7.57 -3.44
CA PHE A 45 -12.49 -6.35 -2.64
C PHE A 45 -13.74 -5.52 -2.89
N VAL A 46 -14.07 -5.28 -4.16
CA VAL A 46 -15.28 -4.54 -4.57
C VAL A 46 -16.55 -5.14 -3.95
N LYS A 47 -16.65 -6.47 -3.95
CA LYS A 47 -17.85 -7.20 -3.50
C LYS A 47 -17.94 -7.33 -1.98
N ASN A 48 -16.81 -7.51 -1.29
CA ASN A 48 -16.79 -7.97 0.09
C ASN A 48 -16.20 -6.98 1.08
N ALA A 49 -15.36 -6.04 0.64
CA ALA A 49 -14.79 -5.05 1.53
C ALA A 49 -15.77 -3.86 1.71
N PRO A 50 -16.03 -3.40 2.94
CA PRO A 50 -16.84 -2.21 3.22
C PRO A 50 -16.47 -0.99 2.37
N ASN A 51 -15.18 -0.79 2.09
CA ASN A 51 -14.68 0.33 1.30
C ASN A 51 -14.30 -0.05 -0.14
N GLY A 52 -14.64 -1.27 -0.60
CA GLY A 52 -14.28 -1.78 -1.93
C GLY A 52 -14.79 -0.91 -3.08
N ARG A 53 -15.94 -0.25 -2.91
CA ARG A 53 -16.50 0.69 -3.90
C ARG A 53 -15.58 1.86 -4.26
N VAL A 54 -14.69 2.25 -3.33
CA VAL A 54 -13.72 3.33 -3.56
C VAL A 54 -12.71 2.94 -4.64
N LEU A 55 -12.43 1.64 -4.80
CA LEU A 55 -11.54 1.14 -5.86
C LEU A 55 -12.12 1.37 -7.27
N ILE A 56 -13.44 1.42 -7.40
CA ILE A 56 -14.12 1.73 -8.67
C ILE A 56 -14.24 3.24 -8.89
N SER A 57 -14.48 3.99 -7.81
CA SER A 57 -14.93 5.38 -7.87
C SER A 57 -14.19 6.25 -6.85
N ASN A 58 -12.88 6.41 -7.06
CA ASN A 58 -12.07 7.30 -6.24
C ASN A 58 -12.19 8.77 -6.68
N THR A 59 -11.96 9.69 -5.76
CA THR A 59 -11.98 11.15 -6.01
C THR A 59 -10.77 11.68 -6.77
N TYR A 60 -9.81 10.84 -7.12
CA TYR A 60 -8.67 11.23 -7.96
C TYR A 60 -9.06 11.43 -9.44
N ASN A 61 -10.33 11.24 -9.80
CA ASN A 61 -10.92 11.74 -11.05
C ASN A 61 -11.07 13.27 -10.98
N LEU A 62 -9.95 13.99 -11.01
CA LEU A 62 -9.89 15.45 -10.88
C LEU A 62 -10.49 16.14 -12.12
N ASP A 63 -11.14 17.30 -11.91
CA ASP A 63 -11.50 18.21 -13.00
C ASP A 63 -10.24 18.90 -13.53
N PHE A 64 -9.81 18.53 -14.74
CA PHE A 64 -8.51 18.90 -15.30
C PHE A 64 -8.42 20.34 -15.82
N LYS A 65 -9.48 21.14 -15.67
CA LYS A 65 -9.44 22.57 -16.00
C LYS A 65 -8.65 23.37 -14.98
N ARG A 66 -8.61 22.91 -13.72
CA ARG A 66 -7.92 23.57 -12.61
C ARG A 66 -7.59 22.53 -11.55
N ILE A 67 -6.30 22.25 -11.37
CA ILE A 67 -5.82 21.29 -10.37
C ILE A 67 -5.29 22.07 -9.17
N MET A 68 -5.86 21.81 -8.00
CA MET A 68 -5.44 22.41 -6.74
C MET A 68 -4.76 21.35 -5.88
N LEU A 69 -3.55 21.63 -5.41
CA LEU A 69 -2.71 20.72 -4.66
C LEU A 69 -2.21 21.36 -3.36
N VAL A 70 -2.05 20.59 -2.29
CA VAL A 70 -1.42 21.04 -1.05
C VAL A 70 -0.08 20.35 -0.82
N HIS A 71 0.99 21.14 -0.84
CA HIS A 71 2.37 20.74 -0.64
C HIS A 71 2.79 20.95 0.81
N LEU A 72 3.33 19.91 1.46
CA LEU A 72 3.86 19.99 2.81
C LEU A 72 5.39 20.10 2.80
N THR A 73 5.94 21.16 3.38
CA THR A 73 7.38 21.44 3.26
C THR A 73 8.00 22.07 4.50
N PRO A 74 9.20 21.62 4.91
CA PRO A 74 10.04 22.35 5.86
C PRO A 74 10.86 23.48 5.19
N SER A 75 10.84 23.58 3.86
CA SER A 75 11.67 24.47 3.04
C SER A 75 10.90 25.68 2.49
N PHE A 76 9.82 26.09 3.15
CA PHE A 76 8.95 27.19 2.70
C PHE A 76 9.73 28.46 2.32
N ASN A 77 10.67 28.88 3.17
CA ASN A 77 11.47 30.07 2.93
C ASN A 77 12.40 29.94 1.71
N GLU A 78 12.89 28.73 1.40
CA GLU A 78 13.73 28.46 0.23
C GLU A 78 12.89 28.47 -1.04
N ILE A 79 11.67 27.94 -0.98
CA ILE A 79 10.71 27.99 -2.08
C ILE A 79 10.37 29.44 -2.42
N LEU A 80 10.04 30.26 -1.41
CA LEU A 80 9.75 31.69 -1.62
C LEU A 80 10.93 32.45 -2.24
N LYS A 81 12.16 32.13 -1.86
CA LYS A 81 13.36 32.79 -2.38
C LYS A 81 13.73 32.37 -3.79
N THR A 82 13.56 31.09 -4.12
CA THR A 82 14.08 30.50 -5.37
C THR A 82 13.02 30.28 -6.43
N GLY A 83 11.73 30.30 -6.06
CA GLY A 83 10.62 29.90 -6.90
C GLY A 83 10.57 28.40 -7.23
N LYS A 84 11.47 27.58 -6.65
CA LYS A 84 11.56 26.14 -6.93
C LYS A 84 10.84 25.35 -5.83
N VAL A 85 9.96 24.43 -6.24
CA VAL A 85 9.35 23.45 -5.33
C VAL A 85 10.35 22.33 -5.07
N PHE A 86 10.66 22.08 -3.79
CA PHE A 86 11.52 20.98 -3.37
C PHE A 86 10.66 19.77 -2.97
N ALA A 87 11.28 18.60 -2.77
CA ALA A 87 10.56 17.40 -2.32
C ALA A 87 9.80 17.68 -1.01
N SER A 88 8.58 17.14 -0.92
CA SER A 88 7.73 17.26 0.28
C SER A 88 8.34 16.45 1.43
N GLY A 89 8.11 16.88 2.68
CA GLY A 89 8.76 16.30 3.86
C GLY A 89 8.32 14.88 4.27
N GLY A 90 7.42 14.22 3.52
CA GLY A 90 6.75 12.97 3.90
C GLY A 90 7.50 11.66 3.56
N GLY A 91 6.82 10.52 3.73
CA GLY A 91 7.20 9.23 3.11
C GLY A 91 6.65 9.13 1.68
N LEU A 92 7.08 8.16 0.86
CA LEU A 92 6.85 8.09 -0.60
C LEU A 92 5.45 8.55 -1.08
N GLY A 93 4.38 8.20 -0.35
CA GLY A 93 3.00 8.59 -0.71
C GLY A 93 2.63 10.07 -0.54
N ALA A 94 3.35 10.85 0.27
CA ALA A 94 3.14 12.31 0.42
C ALA A 94 4.40 13.16 0.21
N ALA A 95 5.59 12.55 0.26
CA ALA A 95 6.86 13.20 -0.08
C ALA A 95 6.97 13.51 -1.56
N VAL A 96 6.25 12.73 -2.39
CA VAL A 96 6.41 12.79 -3.82
C VAL A 96 5.76 14.07 -4.37
N TYR A 97 4.45 14.34 -4.43
CA TYR A 97 4.00 15.62 -5.06
C TYR A 97 2.64 16.23 -4.63
N CYS A 98 2.37 16.42 -3.33
CA CYS A 98 1.18 17.14 -2.82
C CYS A 98 -0.10 16.29 -2.71
N SER A 99 -1.02 16.71 -1.82
CA SER A 99 -2.36 16.12 -1.70
C SER A 99 -3.38 16.92 -2.52
N PRO A 100 -4.31 16.29 -3.25
CA PRO A 100 -5.32 17.04 -4.00
C PRO A 100 -6.26 17.79 -3.07
N VAL A 101 -6.72 18.94 -3.55
CA VAL A 101 -7.80 19.73 -2.96
C VAL A 101 -9.06 19.48 -3.78
N HIS A 102 -10.15 19.12 -3.10
CA HIS A 102 -11.44 18.93 -3.72
C HIS A 102 -12.09 20.26 -4.11
N GLN A 103 -13.14 20.20 -4.94
CA GLN A 103 -13.90 21.38 -5.35
C GLN A 103 -14.53 22.15 -4.18
N ASP A 104 -14.80 21.48 -3.05
CA ASP A 104 -15.30 22.08 -1.82
C ASP A 104 -14.19 22.68 -0.92
N ASN A 105 -12.96 22.79 -1.44
CA ASN A 105 -11.75 23.23 -0.75
C ASN A 105 -11.29 22.33 0.42
N THR A 106 -11.83 21.13 0.55
CA THR A 106 -11.28 20.13 1.48
C THR A 106 -10.05 19.44 0.88
N VAL A 107 -9.19 18.87 1.71
CA VAL A 107 -7.95 18.20 1.27
C VAL A 107 -8.07 16.70 1.55
N HIS A 108 -7.50 15.88 0.68
CA HIS A 108 -7.47 14.43 0.86
C HIS A 108 -6.95 14.04 2.26
N ASN A 109 -7.60 13.08 2.91
CA ASN A 109 -7.38 12.76 4.33
C ASN A 109 -5.94 12.34 4.69
N ILE A 110 -5.16 11.88 3.70
CA ILE A 110 -3.73 11.62 3.89
C ILE A 110 -2.96 12.89 4.32
N PHE A 111 -3.40 14.06 3.89
CA PHE A 111 -2.77 15.33 4.25
C PHE A 111 -2.76 15.53 5.77
N GLU A 112 -3.90 15.31 6.42
CA GLU A 112 -4.03 15.44 7.87
C GLU A 112 -3.07 14.48 8.59
N GLN A 113 -2.86 13.28 8.04
CA GLN A 113 -1.89 12.32 8.57
C GLN A 113 -0.48 12.87 8.62
N TYR A 114 0.00 13.38 7.50
CA TYR A 114 1.35 13.89 7.43
C TYR A 114 1.51 15.19 8.21
N PHE A 115 0.57 16.11 8.06
CA PHE A 115 0.67 17.43 8.68
C PHE A 115 0.58 17.39 10.21
N PHE A 116 -0.39 16.67 10.77
CA PHE A 116 -0.62 16.67 12.22
C PHE A 116 0.14 15.57 12.96
N PHE A 117 0.43 14.43 12.32
CA PHE A 117 0.96 13.26 13.04
C PHE A 117 2.41 12.92 12.68
N GLN A 118 2.73 12.80 11.39
CA GLN A 118 4.03 12.25 10.99
C GLN A 118 5.15 13.29 10.93
N LEU A 119 4.94 14.39 10.20
CA LEU A 119 5.99 15.39 9.99
C LEU A 119 6.44 16.09 11.29
N PRO A 120 5.54 16.47 12.23
CA PRO A 120 5.95 17.09 13.49
C PRO A 120 6.85 16.19 14.35
N LYS A 121 6.76 14.86 14.18
CA LYS A 121 7.61 13.89 14.89
C LYS A 121 8.95 13.66 14.20
N ASN A 122 9.03 13.93 12.89
CA ASN A 122 10.17 13.55 12.05
C ASN A 122 11.12 14.71 11.77
N THR A 123 10.68 15.96 11.95
CA THR A 123 11.55 17.12 11.79
C THR A 123 11.34 18.14 12.91
N LYS A 124 12.43 18.83 13.26
CA LYS A 124 12.40 19.99 14.17
C LYS A 124 12.07 21.30 13.42
N LYS A 125 12.07 21.27 12.09
CA LYS A 125 11.73 22.44 11.27
C LYS A 125 10.21 22.64 11.28
N LYS A 126 9.78 23.91 11.29
CA LYS A 126 8.37 24.26 11.09
C LYS A 126 7.91 23.75 9.73
N ILE A 127 6.87 22.91 9.72
CA ILE A 127 6.21 22.48 8.50
C ILE A 127 5.23 23.55 8.05
N SER A 128 5.25 23.89 6.77
CA SER A 128 4.30 24.78 6.13
C SER A 128 3.51 24.02 5.07
N ALA A 129 2.26 24.44 4.86
CA ALA A 129 1.43 23.99 3.76
C ALA A 129 1.40 25.08 2.69
N ILE A 130 1.69 24.72 1.44
CA ILE A 130 1.58 25.60 0.27
C ILE A 130 0.45 25.06 -0.60
N CYS A 131 -0.49 25.91 -0.96
CA CYS A 131 -1.47 25.58 -1.98
C CYS A 131 -0.91 25.94 -3.35
N ILE A 132 -0.83 24.96 -4.24
CA ILE A 132 -0.34 25.11 -5.61
C ILE A 132 -1.52 24.94 -6.54
N GLU A 133 -1.75 25.97 -7.35
CA GLU A 133 -2.72 25.93 -8.44
C GLU A 133 -2.00 25.63 -9.75
N ILE A 134 -2.48 24.62 -10.45
CA ILE A 134 -1.99 24.23 -11.78
C ILE A 134 -3.12 24.43 -12.76
N THR A 135 -2.91 25.33 -13.73
CA THR A 135 -3.81 25.55 -14.87
C THR A 135 -3.12 25.04 -16.12
N PRO A 136 -3.51 23.87 -16.65
CA PRO A 136 -2.91 23.34 -17.87
C PRO A 136 -3.25 24.21 -19.08
N ASP A 137 -2.26 24.54 -19.92
CA ASP A 137 -2.42 25.43 -21.08
C ASP A 137 -3.32 24.86 -22.21
N LYS A 138 -3.65 23.56 -22.17
CA LYS A 138 -4.59 22.89 -23.08
C LYS A 138 -5.45 21.93 -22.26
N GLU A 139 -6.74 21.80 -22.62
CA GLU A 139 -7.57 20.67 -22.19
C GLU A 139 -6.81 19.40 -22.61
N ASN A 140 -6.17 18.75 -21.63
CA ASN A 140 -5.06 17.82 -21.88
C ASN A 140 -5.47 16.67 -22.80
N THR A 141 -4.74 16.49 -23.90
CA THR A 141 -4.68 15.24 -24.68
C THR A 141 -3.98 14.12 -23.90
N THR A 142 -3.36 14.44 -22.76
CA THR A 142 -2.81 13.45 -21.84
C THR A 142 -3.96 12.83 -21.04
N ASN A 143 -4.15 11.52 -21.17
CA ASN A 143 -5.19 10.79 -20.43
C ASN A 143 -4.79 10.69 -18.94
N VAL A 144 -5.10 11.74 -18.18
CA VAL A 144 -4.76 11.88 -16.75
C VAL A 144 -5.53 10.88 -15.87
N LYS A 145 -6.46 10.08 -16.42
CA LYS A 145 -6.98 8.86 -15.76
C LYS A 145 -5.86 7.89 -15.33
N ASN A 146 -4.69 8.01 -15.94
CA ASN A 146 -3.49 7.23 -15.61
C ASN A 146 -2.59 7.89 -14.53
N TRP A 147 -2.99 9.03 -13.95
CA TRP A 147 -2.16 9.79 -12.99
C TRP A 147 -2.58 9.58 -11.53
N GLY A 148 -3.51 8.64 -11.28
CA GLY A 148 -3.70 8.08 -9.94
C GLY A 148 -2.52 7.17 -9.62
N VAL A 149 -1.81 7.44 -8.52
CA VAL A 149 -0.93 6.43 -7.94
C VAL A 149 -1.83 5.43 -7.23
N ASP A 150 -1.95 4.22 -7.80
CA ASP A 150 -2.53 3.11 -7.06
C ASP A 150 -1.61 2.79 -5.89
N TYR A 151 -1.99 3.27 -4.70
CA TYR A 151 -1.20 3.08 -3.49
C TYR A 151 -1.07 1.61 -3.07
N THR A 152 -1.81 0.70 -3.70
CA THR A 152 -1.71 -0.75 -3.51
C THR A 152 -0.79 -1.43 -4.54
N ASN A 153 -0.31 -0.68 -5.54
CA ASN A 153 0.48 -1.20 -6.66
C ASN A 153 1.73 -0.35 -6.95
N PHE A 154 2.55 -0.11 -5.92
CA PHE A 154 3.86 0.55 -6.09
C PHE A 154 4.94 -0.36 -6.69
N GLY A 155 4.72 -1.67 -6.72
CA GLY A 155 5.76 -2.65 -7.04
C GLY A 155 6.44 -2.39 -8.39
N GLU A 156 5.67 -2.04 -9.42
CA GLU A 156 6.25 -1.71 -10.73
C GLU A 156 7.10 -0.43 -10.69
N ILE A 157 6.59 0.63 -10.06
CA ILE A 157 7.30 1.92 -9.93
C ILE A 157 8.60 1.73 -9.15
N GLU A 158 8.57 0.96 -8.05
CA GLU A 158 9.75 0.64 -7.25
C GLU A 158 10.76 -0.20 -8.05
N CYS A 159 10.30 -1.20 -8.79
CA CYS A 159 11.15 -2.02 -9.65
C CYS A 159 11.79 -1.19 -10.77
N GLN A 160 11.05 -0.29 -11.41
CA GLN A 160 11.57 0.63 -12.42
C GLN A 160 12.59 1.60 -11.80
N THR A 161 12.28 2.16 -10.63
CA THR A 161 13.19 3.03 -9.88
C THR A 161 14.50 2.30 -9.56
N TRP A 162 14.41 1.06 -9.05
CA TRP A 162 15.58 0.22 -8.81
C TRP A 162 16.37 -0.04 -10.09
N LYS A 163 15.71 -0.41 -11.20
CA LYS A 163 16.37 -0.63 -12.49
C LYS A 163 17.12 0.61 -12.98
N ASN A 164 16.57 1.80 -12.76
CA ASN A 164 17.18 3.07 -13.15
C ASN A 164 18.35 3.49 -12.25
N LEU A 165 18.29 3.12 -10.96
CA LEU A 165 19.35 3.40 -9.99
C LEU A 165 20.49 2.38 -10.05
N LYS A 166 20.20 1.11 -10.36
CA LYS A 166 21.16 0.00 -10.37
C LYS A 166 22.46 0.30 -11.15
N PRO A 167 22.44 0.94 -12.35
CA PRO A 167 23.66 1.28 -13.09
C PRO A 167 24.56 2.31 -12.39
N GLN A 168 24.02 3.08 -11.45
CA GLN A 168 24.73 4.12 -10.70
C GLN A 168 25.38 3.57 -9.41
N ILE A 169 25.12 2.30 -9.08
CA ILE A 169 25.60 1.62 -7.88
C ILE A 169 26.78 0.75 -8.26
N ASP A 170 27.76 0.65 -7.36
CA ASP A 170 28.93 -0.22 -7.53
C ASP A 170 28.52 -1.68 -7.83
N VAL A 171 29.04 -2.24 -8.92
CA VAL A 171 28.73 -3.60 -9.38
C VAL A 171 29.08 -4.66 -8.35
N SER A 172 30.15 -4.48 -7.58
CA SER A 172 30.55 -5.41 -6.52
C SER A 172 29.52 -5.44 -5.39
N PHE A 173 29.00 -4.27 -5.00
CA PHE A 173 27.93 -4.13 -4.01
C PHE A 173 26.64 -4.80 -4.49
N ILE A 174 26.27 -4.58 -5.77
CA ILE A 174 25.09 -5.24 -6.37
C ILE A 174 25.22 -6.76 -6.32
N LYS A 175 26.37 -7.31 -6.74
CA LYS A 175 26.60 -8.77 -6.71
C LYS A 175 26.55 -9.32 -5.28
N GLU A 176 27.10 -8.59 -4.32
CA GLU A 176 27.02 -8.97 -2.92
C GLU A 176 25.58 -8.97 -2.40
N LEU A 177 24.80 -7.94 -2.73
CA LEU A 177 23.39 -7.83 -2.36
C LEU A 177 22.57 -8.99 -2.96
N GLU A 178 22.72 -9.24 -4.26
CA GLU A 178 22.05 -10.35 -4.95
C GLU A 178 22.41 -11.70 -4.31
N LYS A 179 23.69 -11.94 -4.00
CA LYS A 179 24.12 -13.16 -3.31
C LYS A 179 23.52 -13.28 -1.91
N ARG A 180 23.47 -12.19 -1.14
CA ARG A 180 22.87 -12.17 0.21
C ARG A 180 21.37 -12.51 0.15
N VAL A 181 20.63 -11.89 -0.78
CA VAL A 181 19.20 -12.14 -0.97
C VAL A 181 18.95 -13.58 -1.44
N PHE A 182 19.70 -14.06 -2.44
CA PHE A 182 19.60 -15.43 -2.92
C PHE A 182 19.84 -16.45 -1.80
N ASN A 183 20.90 -16.26 -1.00
CA ASN A 183 21.19 -17.14 0.13
C ASN A 183 20.09 -17.10 1.19
N GLN A 184 19.53 -15.93 1.50
CA GLN A 184 18.39 -15.82 2.42
C GLN A 184 17.18 -16.60 1.93
N ILE A 185 16.83 -16.49 0.64
CA ILE A 185 15.73 -17.24 0.03
C ILE A 185 16.00 -18.74 0.08
N MET A 186 17.17 -19.18 -0.40
CA MET A 186 17.52 -20.60 -0.47
C MET A 186 17.58 -21.26 0.92
N ASN A 187 18.15 -20.57 1.91
CA ASN A 187 18.22 -21.07 3.29
C ASN A 187 16.84 -21.17 3.98
N ASN A 188 15.83 -20.48 3.45
CA ASN A 188 14.47 -20.49 3.98
C ASN A 188 13.45 -21.02 2.97
N LYS A 189 13.90 -21.76 1.94
CA LYS A 189 13.06 -22.24 0.85
C LYS A 189 11.85 -23.04 1.32
N GLU A 190 12.02 -23.92 2.31
CA GLU A 190 10.92 -24.72 2.86
C GLU A 190 9.82 -23.86 3.49
N LEU A 191 10.23 -22.81 4.20
CA LEU A 191 9.32 -21.86 4.82
C LEU A 191 8.55 -21.06 3.77
N ILE A 192 9.25 -20.58 2.73
CA ILE A 192 8.62 -19.89 1.59
C ILE A 192 7.66 -20.84 0.85
N ASN A 193 8.06 -22.08 0.60
CA ASN A 193 7.23 -23.08 -0.07
C ASN A 193 5.93 -23.40 0.69
N THR A 194 5.89 -23.19 2.01
CA THR A 194 4.66 -23.32 2.80
C THR A 194 3.59 -22.32 2.33
N PHE A 195 3.99 -21.11 1.91
CA PHE A 195 3.10 -20.08 1.39
C PHE A 195 2.76 -20.28 -0.10
N VAL A 196 3.76 -20.63 -0.92
CA VAL A 196 3.60 -20.75 -2.38
C VAL A 196 2.84 -22.03 -2.79
N GLY A 197 2.96 -23.11 -2.02
CA GLY A 197 2.46 -24.43 -2.40
C GLY A 197 0.95 -24.67 -2.20
N TYR A 198 0.15 -23.63 -1.95
CA TYR A 198 -1.29 -23.69 -1.64
C TYR A 198 -1.68 -24.61 -0.46
N LYS A 199 -0.72 -25.15 0.30
CA LYS A 199 -0.96 -25.93 1.55
C LYS A 199 -1.47 -25.07 2.71
N LEU A 200 -1.62 -23.76 2.48
CA LEU A 200 -2.14 -22.82 3.43
C LEU A 200 -3.54 -23.21 3.91
N ASP A 201 -4.36 -23.82 3.05
CA ASP A 201 -5.70 -24.34 3.37
C ASP A 201 -5.70 -25.36 4.51
N LYS A 202 -4.62 -26.14 4.66
CA LYS A 202 -4.46 -27.20 5.67
C LYS A 202 -3.93 -26.72 7.01
N LEU A 203 -3.37 -25.51 7.06
CA LEU A 203 -2.82 -24.96 8.31
C LEU A 203 -3.96 -24.48 9.20
N SER A 204 -3.95 -24.93 10.45
CA SER A 204 -4.70 -24.30 11.53
C SER A 204 -4.20 -22.87 11.79
N TYR A 205 -4.99 -22.08 12.52
CA TYR A 205 -4.60 -20.73 12.92
C TYR A 205 -3.23 -20.70 13.63
N GLY A 206 -3.00 -21.60 14.60
CA GLY A 206 -1.76 -21.64 15.37
C GLY A 206 -0.54 -22.01 14.53
N GLU A 207 -0.71 -22.94 13.58
CA GLU A 207 0.37 -23.29 12.64
C GLU A 207 0.67 -22.13 11.70
N PHE A 208 -0.36 -21.45 11.19
CA PHE A 208 -0.16 -20.28 10.34
C PHE A 208 0.53 -19.12 11.07
N GLU A 209 0.13 -18.83 12.31
CA GLU A 209 0.78 -17.82 13.16
C GLU A 209 2.28 -18.11 13.31
N GLN A 210 2.65 -19.36 13.63
CA GLN A 210 4.05 -19.75 13.75
C GLN A 210 4.81 -19.60 12.43
N VAL A 211 4.20 -19.98 11.31
CA VAL A 211 4.80 -19.88 9.97
C VAL A 211 5.00 -18.41 9.59
N TYR A 212 4.00 -17.55 9.82
CA TYR A 212 4.08 -16.11 9.61
C TYR A 212 5.21 -15.48 10.44
N ASP A 213 5.22 -15.72 11.75
CA ASP A 213 6.19 -15.11 12.66
C ASP A 213 7.61 -15.55 12.30
N ASN A 214 7.80 -16.84 11.98
CA ASN A 214 9.08 -17.37 11.55
C ASN A 214 9.56 -16.76 10.22
N LEU A 215 8.66 -16.57 9.25
CA LEU A 215 9.03 -16.04 7.93
C LEU A 215 9.58 -14.63 8.05
N PHE A 216 8.82 -13.74 8.68
CA PHE A 216 9.21 -12.33 8.77
C PHE A 216 10.32 -12.11 9.82
N ALA A 217 10.48 -12.99 10.80
CA ALA A 217 11.65 -12.98 11.67
C ALA A 217 12.94 -13.31 10.90
N LYS A 218 12.93 -14.37 10.07
CA LYS A 218 14.13 -14.88 9.38
C LYS A 218 14.47 -14.15 8.07
N ILE A 219 13.49 -13.56 7.40
CA ILE A 219 13.67 -12.90 6.11
C ILE A 219 13.18 -11.44 6.17
N PRO A 220 13.98 -10.52 6.76
CA PRO A 220 13.55 -9.13 6.93
C PRO A 220 13.23 -8.39 5.62
N SER A 221 13.83 -8.80 4.50
CA SER A 221 13.53 -8.22 3.18
C SER A 221 12.08 -8.44 2.73
N LEU A 222 11.39 -9.46 3.27
CA LEU A 222 9.98 -9.72 2.96
C LEU A 222 9.02 -8.94 3.86
N ARG A 223 9.48 -8.25 4.90
CA ARG A 223 8.62 -7.48 5.83
C ARG A 223 7.81 -6.39 5.13
N PHE A 224 8.27 -5.92 3.97
CA PHE A 224 7.48 -5.03 3.12
C PHE A 224 6.14 -5.67 2.71
N ILE A 225 6.12 -6.97 2.39
CA ILE A 225 4.89 -7.68 2.00
C ILE A 225 3.89 -7.68 3.16
N SER A 226 4.33 -8.01 4.38
CA SER A 226 3.41 -7.98 5.53
C SER A 226 2.89 -6.56 5.79
N TYR A 227 3.74 -5.53 5.64
CA TYR A 227 3.32 -4.13 5.76
C TYR A 227 2.20 -3.80 4.75
N GLU A 228 2.41 -4.09 3.46
CA GLU A 228 1.43 -3.78 2.41
C GLU A 228 0.12 -4.55 2.60
N VAL A 229 0.18 -5.85 2.91
CA VAL A 229 -1.01 -6.66 3.16
C VAL A 229 -1.82 -6.16 4.36
N LEU A 230 -1.14 -5.73 5.43
CA LEU A 230 -1.79 -5.15 6.60
C LEU A 230 -2.40 -3.78 6.30
N ALA A 231 -1.71 -2.94 5.52
CA ALA A 231 -2.22 -1.67 5.06
C ALA A 231 -3.48 -1.86 4.23
N GLU A 232 -3.44 -2.76 3.26
CA GLU A 232 -4.57 -3.10 2.38
C GLU A 232 -5.78 -3.59 3.20
N TYR A 233 -5.58 -4.54 4.13
CA TYR A 233 -6.66 -5.03 5.00
C TYR A 233 -7.29 -3.89 5.81
N ILE A 234 -6.48 -3.09 6.50
CA ILE A 234 -6.99 -2.00 7.35
C ILE A 234 -7.71 -0.95 6.51
N LEU A 235 -7.16 -0.57 5.35
CA LEU A 235 -7.76 0.45 4.49
C LEU A 235 -9.10 0.01 3.91
N LEU A 236 -9.20 -1.25 3.47
CA LEU A 236 -10.39 -1.78 2.80
C LEU A 236 -11.47 -2.27 3.77
N PHE A 237 -11.09 -2.91 4.88
CA PHE A 237 -12.00 -3.60 5.79
C PHE A 237 -12.42 -2.82 7.03
N GLN A 238 -11.82 -1.66 7.32
CA GLN A 238 -12.33 -0.76 8.37
C GLN A 238 -13.80 -0.37 8.13
N ASP A 239 -14.61 -0.35 9.18
CA ASP A 239 -16.06 -0.08 9.09
C ASP A 239 -16.55 0.94 10.14
N ASN A 240 -15.60 1.64 10.77
CA ASN A 240 -15.87 2.75 11.67
C ASN A 240 -16.56 3.93 10.94
N LYS A 241 -17.17 4.83 11.70
CA LYS A 241 -17.95 5.96 11.14
C LYS A 241 -17.10 6.83 10.21
N LYS A 242 -15.85 7.12 10.56
CA LYS A 242 -14.98 7.97 9.74
C LYS A 242 -14.64 7.31 8.41
N ALA A 243 -14.35 6.01 8.39
CA ALA A 243 -14.15 5.27 7.16
C ALA A 243 -15.36 5.34 6.24
N TYR A 244 -16.56 5.15 6.79
CA TYR A 244 -17.81 5.32 6.05
C TYR A 244 -17.90 6.73 5.46
N ASP A 245 -17.73 7.78 6.27
CA ASP A 245 -17.81 9.18 5.81
C ASP A 245 -16.82 9.48 4.66
N TYR A 246 -15.56 9.03 4.77
CA TYR A 246 -14.56 9.19 3.70
C TYR A 246 -14.88 8.38 2.45
N SER A 247 -15.45 7.19 2.59
CA SER A 247 -15.84 6.39 1.43
C SER A 247 -16.95 7.04 0.60
N PHE A 248 -17.84 7.86 1.19
CA PHE A 248 -18.81 8.68 0.42
C PHE A 248 -18.14 9.82 -0.32
N LYS A 249 -16.99 10.28 0.18
CA LYS A 249 -16.12 11.22 -0.50
C LYS A 249 -15.18 10.53 -1.48
N GLY A 250 -15.39 9.25 -1.82
CA GLY A 250 -14.53 8.52 -2.75
C GLY A 250 -13.08 8.34 -2.24
N GLU A 251 -12.87 8.33 -0.93
CA GLU A 251 -11.55 8.17 -0.32
C GLU A 251 -11.47 6.98 0.64
N LEU A 252 -10.29 6.39 0.74
CA LEU A 252 -9.94 5.48 1.82
C LEU A 252 -9.45 6.29 3.02
N TYR A 253 -9.95 5.97 4.22
CA TYR A 253 -9.52 6.65 5.44
C TYR A 253 -8.14 6.13 5.90
N ASN A 254 -7.10 6.95 5.81
CA ASN A 254 -5.71 6.51 5.97
C ASN A 254 -5.19 6.50 7.42
N LEU A 255 -5.83 7.24 8.34
CA LEU A 255 -5.35 7.35 9.74
C LEU A 255 -5.18 6.01 10.44
N PRO A 256 -6.14 5.08 10.39
CA PRO A 256 -6.07 3.85 11.15
C PRO A 256 -4.84 3.00 10.85
N HIS A 257 -4.50 2.85 9.57
CA HIS A 257 -3.30 2.13 9.14
C HIS A 257 -2.02 2.80 9.66
N LYS A 258 -1.89 4.13 9.54
CA LYS A 258 -0.69 4.83 10.03
C LYS A 258 -0.57 4.80 11.55
N LYS A 259 -1.70 4.90 12.26
CA LYS A 259 -1.76 4.76 13.72
C LYS A 259 -1.35 3.35 14.16
N PHE A 260 -1.82 2.32 13.47
CA PHE A 260 -1.41 0.93 13.70
C PHE A 260 0.12 0.77 13.65
N ILE A 261 0.77 1.30 12.61
CA ILE A 261 2.24 1.27 12.48
C ILE A 261 2.91 2.04 13.61
N SER A 262 2.42 3.24 13.92
CA SER A 262 2.93 4.09 15.01
C SER A 262 2.89 3.38 16.37
N ASP A 263 1.77 2.72 16.66
CA ASP A 263 1.48 2.20 18.00
C ASP A 263 2.20 0.85 18.23
N LEU A 264 2.30 0.01 17.19
CA LEU A 264 2.92 -1.31 17.30
C LEU A 264 4.41 -1.34 16.92
N CYS A 265 4.85 -0.41 16.08
CA CYS A 265 6.23 -0.34 15.58
C CYS A 265 6.74 1.12 15.56
N PRO A 266 6.89 1.78 16.74
CA PRO A 266 7.25 3.20 16.81
C PRO A 266 8.62 3.54 16.23
N SER A 267 9.53 2.55 16.10
CA SER A 267 10.81 2.71 15.40
C SER A 267 10.64 3.12 13.93
N MET A 268 9.58 2.64 13.27
CA MET A 268 9.25 2.96 11.87
C MET A 268 8.94 4.44 11.68
N LEU A 269 8.45 5.15 12.69
CA LEU A 269 8.15 6.58 12.55
C LEU A 269 9.39 7.42 12.34
N LYS A 270 10.51 7.07 13.00
CA LYS A 270 11.71 7.93 13.04
C LYS A 270 12.54 7.85 11.77
N LYS A 271 12.66 6.67 11.17
CA LYS A 271 13.57 6.42 10.03
C LYS A 271 12.89 5.71 8.85
N PHE A 272 11.65 5.26 9.01
CA PHE A 272 10.90 4.48 8.01
C PHE A 272 11.75 3.35 7.39
N ASN A 273 12.41 2.57 8.25
CA ASN A 273 13.27 1.48 7.82
C ASN A 273 12.47 0.17 7.82
N MET A 274 12.09 -0.31 6.63
CA MET A 274 11.23 -1.49 6.50
C MET A 274 11.83 -2.76 7.11
N ILE A 275 13.17 -2.83 7.26
CA ILE A 275 13.82 -3.93 7.98
C ILE A 275 13.34 -3.99 9.43
N ASP A 276 12.98 -2.88 10.06
CA ASP A 276 12.53 -2.84 11.46
C ASP A 276 11.04 -3.22 11.63
N PHE A 277 10.30 -3.39 10.53
CA PHE A 277 8.87 -3.70 10.57
C PHE A 277 8.62 -5.19 10.89
N PHE A 278 8.54 -5.52 12.17
CA PHE A 278 8.12 -6.84 12.61
C PHE A 278 7.14 -6.74 13.78
N ILE A 279 5.98 -7.35 13.60
CA ILE A 279 4.92 -7.45 14.61
C ILE A 279 4.35 -8.87 14.47
N SER A 280 4.29 -9.61 15.58
CA SER A 280 3.71 -10.95 15.55
C SER A 280 2.23 -10.92 15.19
N LEU A 281 1.75 -11.96 14.51
CA LEU A 281 0.38 -12.00 14.01
C LEU A 281 -0.66 -11.88 15.14
N ASN A 282 -0.38 -12.50 16.29
CA ASN A 282 -1.21 -12.40 17.48
C ASN A 282 -1.29 -10.96 18.01
N LYS A 283 -0.16 -10.27 18.12
CA LYS A 283 -0.13 -8.87 18.58
C LYS A 283 -0.91 -7.95 17.64
N ILE A 284 -0.83 -8.21 16.33
CA ILE A 284 -1.65 -7.51 15.34
C ILE A 284 -3.14 -7.78 15.60
N SER A 285 -3.53 -9.05 15.72
CA SER A 285 -4.92 -9.44 15.95
C SER A 285 -5.50 -8.82 17.23
N GLN A 286 -4.75 -8.84 18.34
CA GLN A 286 -5.13 -8.21 19.60
C GLN A 286 -5.32 -6.70 19.47
N TYR A 287 -4.43 -6.03 18.74
CA TYR A 287 -4.56 -4.60 18.48
C TYR A 287 -5.83 -4.29 17.67
N LEU A 288 -6.05 -5.00 16.55
CA LEU A 288 -7.24 -4.77 15.72
C LEU A 288 -8.53 -5.05 16.49
N HIS A 289 -8.54 -6.08 17.33
CA HIS A 289 -9.68 -6.42 18.20
C HIS A 289 -10.00 -5.34 19.24
N SER A 290 -8.99 -4.70 19.82
CA SER A 290 -9.15 -3.67 20.85
C SER A 290 -9.26 -2.24 20.31
N SER A 291 -9.00 -2.05 19.02
CA SER A 291 -9.04 -0.74 18.35
C SER A 291 -10.47 -0.32 17.95
N ASP A 292 -10.64 0.98 17.67
CA ASP A 292 -11.87 1.54 17.12
C ASP A 292 -11.93 1.46 15.57
N ILE A 293 -11.01 0.72 14.95
CA ILE A 293 -10.92 0.59 13.50
C ILE A 293 -12.10 -0.21 12.95
N PHE A 294 -12.50 -1.26 13.69
CA PHE A 294 -13.59 -2.16 13.36
C PHE A 294 -14.69 -2.10 14.44
N LYS A 295 -15.96 -2.03 14.03
CA LYS A 295 -17.12 -2.17 14.93
C LYS A 295 -17.16 -3.56 15.55
N GLN A 296 -16.87 -4.58 14.73
CA GLN A 296 -16.74 -5.97 15.14
C GLN A 296 -15.61 -6.63 14.35
N PHE A 297 -14.43 -6.70 14.95
CA PHE A 297 -13.29 -7.35 14.32
C PHE A 297 -13.51 -8.87 14.21
N ASN A 298 -13.52 -9.39 12.98
CA ASN A 298 -13.60 -10.82 12.70
C ASN A 298 -12.19 -11.39 12.50
N GLN A 299 -11.66 -12.03 13.55
CA GLN A 299 -10.31 -12.60 13.53
C GLN A 299 -10.15 -13.71 12.47
N GLU A 300 -11.15 -14.56 12.26
CA GLU A 300 -11.08 -15.64 11.27
C GLU A 300 -10.97 -15.07 9.85
N GLN A 301 -11.79 -14.06 9.53
CA GLN A 301 -11.76 -13.38 8.23
C GLN A 301 -10.44 -12.63 8.02
N PHE A 302 -9.93 -11.93 9.04
CA PHE A 302 -8.61 -11.31 9.01
C PHE A 302 -7.51 -12.32 8.70
N ILE A 303 -7.46 -13.44 9.42
CA ILE A 303 -6.35 -14.39 9.26
C ILE A 303 -6.40 -15.09 7.92
N ASN A 304 -7.60 -15.44 7.45
CA ASN A 304 -7.77 -15.99 6.11
C ASN A 304 -7.31 -14.98 5.05
N PHE A 305 -7.66 -13.70 5.20
CA PHE A 305 -7.17 -12.65 4.30
C PHE A 305 -5.64 -12.58 4.30
N ILE A 306 -5.01 -12.42 5.47
CA ILE A 306 -3.55 -12.32 5.60
C ILE A 306 -2.87 -13.54 4.99
N LYS A 307 -3.37 -14.74 5.29
CA LYS A 307 -2.86 -16.01 4.80
C LYS A 307 -2.81 -16.04 3.27
N TRP A 308 -3.95 -15.81 2.63
CA TRP A 308 -4.05 -15.90 1.18
C TRP A 308 -3.36 -14.74 0.47
N ARG A 309 -3.43 -13.53 1.03
CA ARG A 309 -2.84 -12.36 0.40
C ARG A 309 -1.31 -12.37 0.47
N ILE A 310 -0.71 -12.83 1.56
CA ILE A 310 0.75 -13.05 1.61
C ILE A 310 1.17 -14.15 0.63
N GLY A 311 0.43 -15.27 0.58
CA GLY A 311 0.71 -16.33 -0.37
C GLY A 311 0.62 -15.89 -1.84
N PHE A 312 -0.19 -14.86 -2.13
CA PHE A 312 -0.27 -14.25 -3.46
C PHE A 312 0.98 -13.39 -3.80
N TYR A 313 1.56 -12.71 -2.82
CA TYR A 313 2.74 -11.85 -3.03
C TYR A 313 4.08 -12.61 -3.05
N LEU A 314 4.13 -13.84 -2.52
CA LEU A 314 5.33 -14.71 -2.47
C LEU A 314 5.40 -15.65 -3.67
#